data_AF-A0A6L7VP10-F1
#
_entry.id   AF-A0A6L7VP10-F1
#
_cell.length_a   1.000
_cell.length_b   1.000
_cell.length_c   1.000
_cell.angle_alpha   90.00
_cell.angle_beta   90.00
_cell.angle_gamma   90.00
#
_symmetry.space_group_name_H-M   'P 1'
#
loop_
_entity.id
_entity.type
_entity.pdbx_description
1 polymer ?
#
loop_
_entity_poly.entity_id
_entity_poly.type
_entity_poly.pdbx_seq_one_letter_code
_entity_poly.pdbx_strand_id
1 'polypeptide(L)' 'MKDPSFIGVSKFKERCLSLLDSLEAEGLVITKHGRPIARVLPYPKEPQDLYGILKHKITIHGDVFSTGVSWDAAGHPDD' A
#
# COMPACT_ATOMS: atom_id res chain seq x y z
N MET A 1 -0.48 -2.86 15.03
CA MET A 1 -0.91 -3.95 14.12
C MET A 1 -1.68 -4.95 14.95
N LYS A 2 -2.85 -5.39 14.48
CA LYS A 2 -3.54 -6.51 15.14
C LYS A 2 -2.90 -7.82 14.70
N ASP A 3 -3.04 -8.85 15.52
CA ASP A 3 -2.67 -10.20 15.13
C ASP A 3 -3.76 -10.81 14.25
N PRO A 4 -3.40 -11.65 13.25
CA PRO A 4 -4.37 -12.34 12.42
C PRO A 4 -5.22 -13.28 13.25
N SER A 5 -6.53 -13.30 12.99
CA SER A 5 -7.45 -14.19 13.69
C SER A 5 -7.24 -15.65 13.26
N PHE A 6 -7.53 -16.60 14.14
CA PHE A 6 -7.40 -18.04 13.89
C PHE A 6 -8.78 -18.70 13.82
N ILE A 7 -8.97 -19.60 12.85
CA ILE A 7 -10.20 -20.37 12.70
C ILE A 7 -9.90 -21.82 12.36
N GLY A 8 -10.74 -22.75 12.83
CA GLY A 8 -10.68 -24.14 12.42
C GLY A 8 -11.23 -24.34 11.00
N VAL A 9 -10.65 -25.29 10.25
CA VAL A 9 -11.02 -25.58 8.86
C VAL A 9 -12.50 -25.93 8.68
N SER A 10 -13.13 -26.59 9.65
CA SER A 10 -14.57 -26.88 9.59
C SER A 10 -15.41 -25.60 9.66
N LYS A 11 -15.09 -24.70 10.60
CA LYS A 11 -15.79 -23.42 10.75
C LYS A 11 -15.52 -22.46 9.59
N PHE A 12 -14.33 -22.52 9.00
CA PHE A 12 -14.03 -21.81 7.76
C PHE A 12 -14.90 -22.32 6.61
N LYS A 13 -15.03 -23.64 6.42
CA LYS A 13 -15.92 -24.21 5.39
C LYS A 13 -17.38 -23.80 5.57
N GLU A 14 -17.87 -23.78 6.80
CA GLU A 14 -19.26 -23.39 7.12
C GLU A 14 -19.56 -21.90 6.85
N ARG A 15 -18.56 -21.02 6.99
CA ARG A 15 -18.75 -19.55 6.96
C ARG A 15 -17.91 -18.83 5.91
N CYS A 16 -17.38 -19.58 4.94
CA CYS A 16 -16.32 -19.12 4.03
C CYS A 16 -16.64 -17.77 3.40
N LEU A 17 -17.79 -17.62 2.74
CA LEU A 17 -18.14 -16.39 2.02
C LEU A 17 -18.21 -15.18 2.96
N SER A 18 -18.93 -15.28 4.08
CA SER A 18 -19.03 -14.19 5.06
C SER A 18 -17.69 -13.75 5.66
N LEU A 19 -16.75 -14.69 5.80
CA LEU A 19 -15.40 -14.42 6.30
C LEU A 19 -14.53 -13.72 5.25
N LEU A 20 -14.73 -14.04 3.97
CA LEU A 20 -14.04 -13.37 2.86
C LEU A 20 -14.55 -11.93 2.67
N ASP A 21 -15.87 -11.71 2.81
CA ASP A 21 -16.48 -10.39 2.66
C ASP A 21 -16.02 -9.39 3.74
N SER A 22 -15.62 -9.88 4.92
CA SER A 22 -15.23 -9.07 6.09
C SER A 22 -13.74 -9.20 6.43
N LEU A 23 -12.92 -9.63 5.47
CA LEU A 23 -11.50 -9.91 5.70
C LEU A 23 -10.68 -8.62 5.90
N GLU A 24 -10.09 -8.45 7.09
CA GLU A 24 -9.17 -7.35 7.39
C GLU A 24 -7.81 -7.54 6.71
N ALA A 25 -6.97 -6.49 6.68
CA ALA A 25 -5.66 -6.48 6.03
C ALA A 25 -4.69 -7.53 6.61
N GLU A 26 -4.80 -7.79 7.91
CA GLU A 26 -4.07 -8.83 8.62
C GLU A 26 -4.44 -10.25 8.14
N GLY A 27 -5.64 -10.42 7.58
CA GLY A 27 -6.15 -11.71 7.12
C GLY A 27 -6.45 -12.72 8.22
N LEU A 28 -6.69 -13.96 7.78
CA LEU A 28 -7.23 -15.05 8.59
C LEU A 28 -6.37 -16.31 8.47
N VAL A 29 -5.95 -16.87 9.60
CA VAL A 29 -5.21 -18.15 9.65
C VAL A 29 -6.18 -19.30 9.83
N ILE A 30 -6.15 -20.24 8.90
CA ILE A 30 -6.93 -21.47 8.94
C ILE A 30 -6.08 -22.56 9.59
N THR A 31 -6.66 -23.25 10.56
CA THR A 31 -6.05 -24.33 11.32
C THR A 31 -6.76 -25.66 11.10
N LYS A 32 -6.03 -26.77 11.23
CA LYS A 32 -6.59 -28.12 11.29
C LYS A 32 -6.00 -28.81 12.52
N HIS A 33 -6.86 -29.25 13.45
CA HIS A 33 -6.46 -29.81 14.75
C HIS A 33 -5.48 -28.89 15.50
N GLY A 34 -5.77 -27.58 15.55
CA GLY A 34 -4.94 -26.58 16.23
C GLY A 34 -3.64 -26.19 15.51
N ARG A 35 -3.29 -26.87 14.41
CA ARG A 35 -2.09 -26.54 13.62
C ARG A 35 -2.44 -25.61 12.47
N PRO A 36 -1.74 -24.47 12.27
CA PRO A 36 -1.92 -23.64 11.09
C PRO A 36 -1.64 -24.42 9.80
N ILE A 37 -2.53 -24.29 8.81
CA ILE A 37 -2.41 -24.98 7.52
C ILE A 37 -2.51 -24.05 6.32
N ALA A 38 -3.13 -22.88 6.47
CA ALA A 38 -3.26 -21.89 5.41
C ALA A 38 -3.50 -20.51 6.02
N ARG A 39 -3.26 -19.47 5.23
CA ARG A 39 -3.65 -18.09 5.53
C ARG A 39 -4.37 -17.51 4.32
N VAL A 40 -5.47 -16.82 4.56
CA VAL A 40 -6.20 -16.06 3.55
C VAL A 40 -5.96 -14.58 3.78
N LEU A 41 -5.57 -13.87 2.73
CA LEU A 41 -5.34 -12.44 2.73
C LEU A 41 -6.31 -11.78 1.74
N PRO A 42 -6.72 -10.52 1.98
CA PRO A 42 -7.47 -9.76 0.98
C PRO A 42 -6.71 -9.73 -0.34
N TYR A 43 -7.42 -9.80 -1.46
CA TYR A 43 -6.80 -9.59 -2.75
C TYR A 43 -6.21 -8.17 -2.78
N PRO A 44 -4.92 -8.00 -3.13
CA PRO A 44 -4.32 -6.69 -3.19
C PRO A 44 -5.09 -5.87 -4.22
N LYS A 45 -5.67 -4.76 -3.79
CA LYS A 45 -6.16 -3.76 -4.73
C LYS A 45 -4.92 -3.19 -5.41
N GLU A 46 -4.91 -3.16 -6.74
CA GLU A 46 -3.92 -2.34 -7.42
C GLU A 46 -4.00 -0.94 -6.82
N PRO A 47 -2.86 -0.31 -6.50
CA PRO A 47 -2.87 1.10 -6.15
C PRO A 47 -3.68 1.81 -7.23
N GLN A 48 -4.72 2.55 -6.84
CA GLN A 48 -5.34 3.44 -7.81
C GLN A 48 -4.22 4.28 -8.40
N ASP A 49 -4.22 4.46 -9.72
CA ASP A 49 -3.22 5.28 -10.37
C ASP A 49 -3.21 6.66 -9.72
N LEU A 50 -2.18 6.90 -8.88
CA LEU A 50 -2.05 8.14 -8.13
C LEU A 50 -1.57 9.27 -9.05
N TYR A 51 -1.18 8.91 -10.28
CA TYR A 51 -0.82 9.87 -11.31
C TYR A 51 -2.01 10.79 -11.61
N GLY A 52 -1.85 12.08 -11.32
CA GLY A 52 -2.84 13.09 -11.65
C GLY A 52 -4.05 13.16 -10.70
N ILE A 53 -4.07 12.48 -9.54
CA ILE A 53 -5.20 12.60 -8.58
C ILE A 53 -5.39 14.02 -8.05
N LEU A 54 -4.31 14.81 -8.09
CA LEU A 54 -4.30 16.22 -7.71
C LEU A 54 -4.28 17.17 -8.92
N LYS A 55 -4.49 16.66 -10.14
CA LYS A 55 -4.58 17.50 -11.33
C LYS A 55 -5.70 18.52 -11.14
N HIS A 56 -5.38 19.80 -11.34
CA HIS A 56 -6.27 20.95 -11.08
C HIS A 56 -6.63 21.22 -9.60
N LYS A 57 -6.02 20.52 -8.65
CA LYS A 57 -6.19 20.76 -7.20
C LYS A 57 -4.94 21.37 -6.53
N ILE A 58 -3.87 21.59 -7.29
CA ILE A 58 -2.61 22.18 -6.82
C ILE A 58 -2.44 23.57 -7.43
N THR A 59 -1.98 24.50 -6.60
CA THR A 59 -1.49 25.82 -7.03
C THR A 59 0.02 25.85 -6.89
N ILE A 60 0.74 26.24 -7.95
CA ILE A 60 2.19 26.42 -7.91
C ILE A 60 2.48 27.81 -7.33
N HIS A 61 3.32 27.85 -6.30
CA HIS A 61 3.83 29.08 -5.72
C HIS A 61 5.33 29.22 -6.07
N GLY A 62 5.69 30.30 -6.74
CA GLY A 62 7.06 30.52 -7.23
C GLY A 62 7.36 29.82 -8.56
N ASP A 63 8.64 29.79 -8.93
CA ASP A 63 9.12 29.11 -10.12
C ASP A 63 9.75 27.77 -9.74
N VAL A 64 9.04 26.68 -10.02
CA VAL A 64 9.50 25.30 -9.75
C VAL A 64 10.61 24.83 -10.68
N PHE A 65 10.89 25.57 -11.75
CA PHE A 65 12.01 25.30 -12.65
C PHE A 65 13.27 26.08 -12.26
N SER A 66 13.19 26.93 -11.23
CA SER A 66 14.33 27.64 -10.68
C SER A 66 14.93 26.88 -9.49
N THR A 67 16.26 26.94 -9.36
CA THR A 67 16.99 26.46 -8.18
C THR A 67 17.13 27.53 -7.10
N GLY A 68 16.72 28.78 -7.39
CA GLY A 68 16.92 29.92 -6.51
C GLY A 68 18.38 30.42 -6.44
N VAL A 69 19.29 29.85 -7.23
CA VAL A 69 20.71 30.24 -7.28
C VAL A 69 21.16 30.49 -8.71
N SER A 70 22.04 31.47 -8.91
CA SER A 70 22.67 31.71 -10.20
C SER A 70 23.69 30.62 -10.50
N TRP A 71 23.72 30.15 -11.75
CA TRP A 71 24.78 29.27 -12.23
C TRP A 71 26.03 30.10 -12.53
N ASP A 72 27.15 29.77 -11.86
CA ASP A 72 28.44 30.41 -12.10
C ASP A 72 29.26 29.59 -13.10
N ALA A 73 28.95 29.78 -14.38
CA ALA A 73 29.58 29.06 -15.50
C ALA A 73 30.99 29.58 -15.84
N ALA A 74 31.42 30.67 -15.21
CA ALA A 74 32.72 31.26 -15.49
C ALA A 74 33.80 30.35 -14.89
N GLY A 75 34.37 29.49 -15.74
CA GLY A 75 35.55 28.71 -15.42
C GLY A 75 36.66 29.60 -14.87
N HIS A 76 37.45 29.04 -13.95
CA HIS A 76 38.56 29.75 -13.34
C HIS A 76 39.56 30.17 -14.44
N PRO A 77 40.05 31.41 -14.45
CA PRO A 77 40.87 31.94 -15.56
C PRO A 77 42.27 31.31 -15.69
N ASP A 78 42.57 30.24 -14.94
CA ASP A 78 43.87 29.57 -14.89
C ASP A 78 43.85 28.12 -15.45
N ASP A 79 42.79 27.70 -16.15
CA ASP A 79 42.78 26.46 -16.98
C ASP A 79 43.25 26.70 -18.43
#